data_AF-A0A923E0H0-F1
#
_entry.id   AF-A0A923E0H0-F1
#
_cell.length_a   1.000
_cell.length_b   1.000
_cell.length_c   1.000
_cell.angle_alpha   90.00
_cell.angle_beta   90.00
_cell.angle_gamma   90.00
#
_symmetry.space_group_name_H-M   'P 1'
#
loop_
_entity.id
_entity.type
_entity.pdbx_description
1 polymer ?
#
loop_
_entity_poly.entity_id
_entity_poly.type
_entity_poly.pdbx_seq_one_letter_code
_entity_poly.pdbx_strand_id
1 'polypeptide(L)'
;MKKLILFVCVCVLFSCKKENVEDITKYNWVLKTQVVTPAITMNGKTSTNYLSLQNPDGCSKNFTISFNESGIFSVSSNGALCDMVANSNSQKWKKEGDQITLDYGNGSGEPLTLKENTLIRVSSITYNGATYSLTTTYLAVKPK
;
A
#
# COMPACT_ATOMS: atom_id res chain seq x y z
N MET A 1 -21.03 -1.23 58.89
CA MET A 1 -19.81 -1.07 58.05
C MET A 1 -19.57 -2.42 57.39
N LYS A 2 -19.33 -2.62 56.09
CA LYS A 2 -19.14 -1.76 54.91
C LYS A 2 -19.45 -2.68 53.72
N LYS A 3 -20.14 -2.15 52.71
CA LYS A 3 -20.65 -2.85 51.52
C LYS A 3 -19.52 -3.51 50.73
N LEU A 4 -19.66 -4.79 50.36
CA LEU A 4 -18.78 -5.44 49.37
C LEU A 4 -19.48 -5.34 48.01
N ILE A 5 -18.90 -4.47 47.19
CA ILE A 5 -19.41 -3.99 45.91
C ILE A 5 -19.22 -5.09 44.86
N LEU A 6 -20.32 -5.39 44.16
CA LEU A 6 -20.37 -6.17 42.94
C LEU A 6 -19.48 -5.48 41.88
N PHE A 7 -18.28 -6.02 41.63
CA PHE A 7 -17.44 -5.57 40.52
C PHE A 7 -18.03 -6.11 39.22
N VAL A 8 -18.94 -5.34 38.63
CA VAL A 8 -19.32 -5.51 37.23
C VAL A 8 -18.12 -5.08 36.39
N CYS A 9 -17.26 -6.03 36.02
CA CYS A 9 -16.32 -5.86 34.92
C CYS A 9 -17.16 -5.80 33.64
N VAL A 10 -17.71 -4.62 33.34
CA VAL A 10 -18.09 -4.27 31.97
C VAL A 10 -16.79 -4.16 31.21
N CYS A 11 -16.29 -5.29 30.71
CA CYS A 11 -15.40 -5.29 29.57
C CYS A 11 -16.21 -4.70 28.43
N VAL A 12 -16.24 -3.37 28.34
CA VAL A 12 -16.64 -2.66 27.15
C VAL A 12 -15.69 -3.19 26.09
N LEU A 13 -16.20 -4.15 25.32
CA LEU A 13 -15.59 -4.61 24.09
C LEU A 13 -15.52 -3.38 23.20
N PHE A 14 -14.45 -2.60 23.33
CA PHE A 14 -13.87 -1.86 22.22
C PHE A 14 -13.37 -2.93 21.24
N SER A 15 -14.31 -3.65 20.64
CA SER A 15 -14.14 -4.27 19.35
C SER A 15 -13.89 -3.07 18.45
N CYS A 16 -12.61 -2.76 18.23
CA CYS A 16 -12.21 -2.03 17.04
C CYS A 16 -12.88 -2.77 15.90
N LYS A 17 -14.02 -2.25 15.40
CA LYS A 17 -14.63 -2.74 14.18
C LYS A 17 -13.55 -2.61 13.13
N LYS A 18 -12.92 -3.74 12.79
CA LYS A 18 -12.05 -3.82 11.63
C LYS A 18 -12.91 -3.44 10.44
N GLU A 19 -12.66 -2.26 9.88
CA GLU A 19 -13.29 -1.86 8.63
C GLU A 19 -12.69 -2.74 7.52
N ASN A 20 -13.41 -3.78 7.15
CA ASN A 20 -13.11 -4.54 5.94
C ASN A 20 -13.50 -3.68 4.74
N VAL A 21 -12.54 -3.41 3.86
CA VAL A 21 -12.80 -2.71 2.60
C VAL A 21 -13.35 -3.74 1.61
N GLU A 22 -14.68 -3.79 1.50
CA GLU A 22 -15.33 -4.64 0.50
C GLU A 22 -15.15 -4.06 -0.92
N ASP A 23 -15.40 -2.75 -1.04
CA ASP A 23 -15.37 -2.00 -2.29
C ASP A 23 -14.15 -1.08 -2.33
N ILE A 24 -13.15 -1.49 -3.12
CA ILE A 24 -11.86 -0.80 -3.22
C ILE A 24 -11.93 0.52 -4.01
N THR A 25 -13.01 0.75 -4.76
CA THR A 25 -13.19 1.94 -5.62
C THR A 25 -13.56 3.19 -4.81
N LYS A 26 -14.02 3.00 -3.57
CA LYS A 26 -14.38 4.07 -2.63
C LYS A 26 -13.19 4.73 -1.92
N TYR A 27 -11.97 4.28 -2.22
CA TYR A 27 -10.76 4.67 -1.49
C TYR A 27 -9.64 5.08 -2.43
N ASN A 28 -8.85 6.04 -1.95
CA ASN A 28 -7.50 6.27 -2.42
C ASN A 28 -6.55 5.40 -1.61
N TRP A 29 -5.67 4.68 -2.30
CA TRP A 29 -4.73 3.75 -1.68
C TRP A 29 -3.36 4.39 -1.60
N VAL A 30 -3.08 5.01 -0.46
CA VAL A 30 -1.92 5.87 -0.25
C VAL A 30 -0.75 5.03 0.24
N LEU A 31 0.41 5.18 -0.39
CA LEU A 31 1.64 4.49 -0.01
C LEU A 31 1.98 4.84 1.44
N LYS A 32 2.14 3.81 2.27
CA LYS A 32 2.45 3.95 3.69
C LYS A 32 3.86 3.49 4.02
N THR A 33 4.28 2.34 3.50
CA THR A 33 5.61 1.77 3.78
C THR A 33 6.19 1.07 2.56
N GLN A 34 7.52 1.07 2.49
CA GLN A 34 8.28 0.18 1.62
C GLN A 34 9.41 -0.43 2.44
N VAL A 35 9.43 -1.76 2.52
CA VAL A 35 10.40 -2.52 3.30
C VAL A 35 11.18 -3.44 2.37
N VAL A 36 12.50 -3.34 2.41
CA VAL A 36 13.40 -4.16 1.61
C VAL A 36 14.05 -5.23 2.48
N THR A 37 14.24 -6.43 1.92
CA THR A 37 14.92 -7.56 2.57
C THR A 37 15.85 -8.26 1.57
N PRO A 38 17.13 -8.48 1.91
CA PRO A 38 17.82 -8.02 3.13
C PRO A 38 17.95 -6.49 3.18
N ALA A 39 18.55 -5.94 4.26
CA ALA A 39 18.84 -4.51 4.34
C ALA A 39 19.75 -4.08 3.18
N ILE A 40 19.47 -2.93 2.59
CA ILE A 40 20.21 -2.37 1.45
C ILE A 40 21.01 -1.16 1.90
N THR A 41 22.18 -0.94 1.31
CA THR A 41 23.00 0.27 1.53
C THR A 41 22.88 1.20 0.34
N MET A 42 22.27 2.37 0.54
CA MET A 42 22.13 3.42 -0.47
C MET A 42 22.71 4.72 0.08
N ASN A 43 23.57 5.40 -0.67
CA ASN A 43 24.20 6.67 -0.27
C ASN A 43 24.85 6.61 1.13
N GLY A 44 25.53 5.50 1.45
CA GLY A 44 26.21 5.30 2.75
C GLY A 44 25.29 4.91 3.91
N LYS A 45 23.96 4.79 3.70
CA LYS A 45 22.99 4.40 4.72
C LYS A 45 22.44 3.00 4.48
N THR A 46 22.60 2.12 5.46
CA THR A 46 22.04 0.76 5.46
C THR A 46 20.70 0.74 6.19
N SER A 47 19.63 0.26 5.54
CA SER A 47 18.32 0.13 6.18
C SER A 47 17.42 -0.87 5.44
N THR A 48 16.40 -1.37 6.14
CA THR A 48 15.25 -2.05 5.53
C THR A 48 14.13 -1.07 5.16
N ASN A 49 14.14 0.17 5.67
CA ASN A 49 13.14 1.18 5.33
C ASN A 49 13.50 1.84 3.98
N TYR A 50 13.05 1.20 2.91
CA TYR A 50 13.36 1.61 1.54
C TYR A 50 12.75 2.97 1.18
N LEU A 51 11.54 3.27 1.67
CA LEU A 51 10.88 4.54 1.43
C LEU A 51 11.71 5.71 1.97
N SER A 52 12.33 5.55 3.15
CA SER A 52 13.23 6.57 3.72
C SER A 52 14.60 6.64 3.04
N LEU A 53 15.03 5.59 2.34
CA LEU A 53 16.27 5.61 1.55
C LEU A 53 16.08 6.32 0.20
N GLN A 54 14.86 6.31 -0.35
CA GLN A 54 14.52 6.99 -1.60
C GLN A 54 14.14 8.47 -1.44
N ASN A 55 13.67 8.89 -0.27
CA ASN A 55 13.25 10.27 -0.04
C ASN A 55 14.46 11.22 0.13
N PRO A 56 14.42 12.45 -0.43
CA PRO A 56 13.27 13.09 -1.09
C PRO A 56 13.17 12.85 -2.61
N ASP A 57 14.14 12.17 -3.21
CA ASP A 57 14.36 12.13 -4.67
C ASP A 57 13.52 11.09 -5.42
N GLY A 58 12.80 10.22 -4.72
CA GLY A 58 12.01 9.14 -5.30
C GLY A 58 10.55 9.51 -5.59
N CYS A 59 9.98 8.86 -6.61
CA CYS A 59 8.58 9.03 -6.94
C CYS A 59 7.62 8.52 -5.84
N SER A 60 8.09 7.69 -4.93
CA SER A 60 7.29 7.04 -3.90
C SER A 60 6.73 8.01 -2.82
N LYS A 61 7.16 9.27 -2.75
CA LYS A 61 6.90 10.19 -1.61
C LYS A 61 5.43 10.28 -1.17
N ASN A 62 4.47 10.37 -2.09
CA ASN A 62 3.03 10.39 -1.82
C ASN A 62 2.24 9.55 -2.83
N PHE A 63 2.82 8.43 -3.25
CA PHE A 63 2.23 7.59 -4.30
C PHE A 63 0.85 7.08 -3.88
N THR A 64 -0.14 7.27 -4.73
CA THR A 64 -1.53 6.90 -4.50
C THR A 64 -2.07 6.12 -5.69
N ILE A 65 -2.79 5.03 -5.43
CA ILE A 65 -3.54 4.27 -6.43
C ILE A 65 -5.03 4.55 -6.24
N SER A 66 -5.75 4.79 -7.32
CA SER A 66 -7.21 4.94 -7.30
C SER A 66 -7.82 3.96 -8.31
N PHE A 67 -8.87 3.25 -7.89
CA PHE A 67 -9.59 2.29 -8.72
C PHE A 67 -10.94 2.88 -9.11
N ASN A 68 -11.31 2.80 -10.38
CA ASN A 68 -12.65 3.15 -10.82
C ASN A 68 -13.49 1.91 -11.12
N GLU A 69 -14.82 2.08 -11.10
CA GLU A 69 -15.77 1.00 -11.40
C GLU A 69 -15.71 0.52 -12.85
N SER A 70 -15.15 1.31 -13.78
CA SER A 70 -14.97 0.92 -15.18
C SER A 70 -13.76 0.00 -15.42
N GLY A 71 -13.09 -0.46 -14.36
CA GLY A 71 -11.95 -1.37 -14.43
C GLY A 71 -10.64 -0.71 -14.84
N ILE A 72 -10.55 0.62 -14.77
CA ILE A 72 -9.34 1.41 -14.97
C ILE A 72 -8.80 1.86 -13.61
N PHE A 73 -7.49 1.84 -13.45
CA PHE A 73 -6.83 2.43 -12.29
C PHE A 73 -5.99 3.62 -12.71
N SER A 74 -5.79 4.55 -11.79
CA SER A 74 -4.86 5.66 -11.95
C SER A 74 -3.88 5.69 -10.80
N VAL A 75 -2.74 6.31 -11.05
CA VAL A 75 -1.74 6.59 -10.03
C VAL A 75 -1.48 8.08 -9.96
N SER A 76 -1.14 8.57 -8.78
CA SER A 76 -0.69 9.95 -8.59
C SER A 76 0.43 10.00 -7.57
N SER A 77 1.34 10.95 -7.76
CA SER A 77 2.37 11.27 -6.78
C SER A 77 2.96 12.64 -7.11
N ASN A 78 3.45 13.34 -6.09
CA ASN A 78 4.18 14.60 -6.23
C ASN A 78 5.68 14.44 -5.90
N GLY A 79 6.17 13.20 -5.87
CA GLY A 79 7.60 12.92 -5.77
C GLY A 79 8.34 13.36 -7.04
N ALA A 80 9.66 13.54 -6.93
CA ALA A 80 10.48 13.75 -8.11
C ALA A 80 10.38 12.52 -9.04
N LEU A 81 10.51 12.74 -10.36
CA LEU A 81 10.45 11.72 -11.40
C LEU A 81 9.09 10.99 -11.55
N CYS A 82 8.01 11.51 -10.94
CA CYS A 82 6.67 10.93 -11.08
C CYS A 82 5.94 11.28 -12.37
N ASP A 83 6.46 12.24 -13.13
CA ASP A 83 6.05 12.53 -14.50
C ASP A 83 6.25 11.33 -15.44
N MET A 84 7.07 10.34 -15.04
CA MET A 84 7.31 9.12 -15.80
C MET A 84 6.14 8.14 -15.81
N VAL A 85 5.15 8.26 -14.91
CA VAL A 85 3.98 7.37 -14.89
C VAL A 85 2.75 8.12 -15.35
N ALA A 86 2.61 8.25 -16.68
CA ALA A 86 1.44 8.86 -17.29
C ALA A 86 0.22 7.94 -17.17
N ASN A 87 -0.91 8.50 -16.72
CA ASN A 87 -2.15 7.75 -16.68
C ASN A 87 -2.73 7.58 -18.09
N SER A 88 -3.28 6.41 -18.39
CA SER A 88 -3.90 6.12 -19.69
C SER A 88 -5.02 5.09 -19.59
N ASN A 89 -5.82 4.98 -20.66
CA ASN A 89 -6.93 4.01 -20.72
C ASN A 89 -6.49 2.54 -20.81
N SER A 90 -5.20 2.28 -21.04
CA SER A 90 -4.64 0.92 -21.04
C SER A 90 -4.39 0.38 -19.63
N GLN A 91 -4.39 1.24 -18.61
CA GLN A 91 -4.29 0.80 -17.22
C GLN A 91 -5.58 0.10 -16.79
N LYS A 92 -5.53 -1.21 -16.62
CA LYS A 92 -6.67 -2.03 -16.20
C LYS A 92 -6.43 -2.66 -14.86
N TRP A 93 -7.50 -2.90 -14.10
CA TRP A 93 -7.43 -3.70 -12.89
C TRP A 93 -8.53 -4.75 -12.85
N LYS A 94 -8.25 -5.83 -12.12
CA LYS A 94 -9.23 -6.86 -11.78
C LYS A 94 -9.05 -7.29 -10.33
N LYS A 95 -10.13 -7.74 -9.70
CA LYS A 95 -10.13 -8.32 -8.34
C LYS A 95 -10.73 -9.72 -8.38
N GLU A 96 -10.02 -10.67 -7.79
CA GLU A 96 -10.39 -12.08 -7.64
C GLU A 96 -10.17 -12.47 -6.17
N GLY A 97 -11.24 -12.49 -5.36
CA GLY A 97 -11.13 -12.64 -3.91
C GLY A 97 -10.31 -11.50 -3.30
N ASP A 98 -9.26 -11.85 -2.57
CA ASP A 98 -8.32 -10.89 -1.96
C ASP A 98 -7.20 -10.46 -2.91
N GLN A 99 -7.13 -11.00 -4.13
CA GLN A 99 -6.09 -10.64 -5.08
C GLN A 99 -6.58 -9.54 -6.03
N ILE A 100 -5.76 -8.52 -6.22
CA ILE A 100 -5.94 -7.48 -7.25
C ILE A 100 -4.80 -7.61 -8.24
N THR A 101 -5.07 -7.43 -9.53
CA THR A 101 -4.03 -7.37 -10.57
C THR A 101 -4.10 -6.03 -11.26
N LEU A 102 -2.97 -5.33 -11.36
CA LEU A 102 -2.80 -4.11 -12.15
C LEU A 102 -2.13 -4.45 -13.47
N ASP A 103 -2.73 -4.09 -14.59
CA ASP A 103 -2.12 -4.21 -15.91
C ASP A 103 -1.90 -2.81 -16.47
N TYR A 104 -0.65 -2.43 -16.73
CA TYR A 104 -0.30 -1.13 -17.29
C TYR A 104 -0.49 -1.06 -18.82
N GLY A 105 -0.99 -2.12 -19.45
CA GLY A 105 -1.15 -2.25 -20.90
C GLY A 105 0.08 -2.81 -21.60
N ASN A 106 1.03 -3.36 -20.85
CA ASN A 106 2.28 -3.93 -21.36
C ASN A 106 2.25 -5.47 -21.40
N GLY A 107 1.12 -6.09 -21.08
CA GLY A 107 0.95 -7.55 -21.09
C GLY A 107 1.46 -8.25 -19.83
N SER A 108 1.89 -7.50 -18.81
CA SER A 108 2.30 -8.03 -17.51
C SER A 108 1.40 -7.47 -16.40
N GLY A 109 0.76 -8.37 -15.67
CA GLY A 109 -0.06 -8.03 -14.51
C GLY A 109 0.77 -7.99 -13.23
N GLU A 110 0.65 -6.93 -12.46
CA GLU A 110 1.24 -6.80 -11.13
C GLU A 110 0.23 -7.22 -10.05
N PRO A 111 0.51 -8.27 -9.26
CA PRO A 111 -0.39 -8.70 -8.21
C PRO A 111 -0.26 -7.84 -6.95
N LEU A 112 -1.40 -7.56 -6.32
CA LEU A 112 -1.52 -7.01 -4.98
C LEU A 112 -2.46 -7.88 -4.16
N THR A 113 -2.20 -7.98 -2.86
CA THR A 113 -3.09 -8.64 -1.90
C THR A 113 -3.81 -7.59 -1.09
N LEU A 114 -5.14 -7.64 -1.12
CA LEU A 114 -6.02 -6.90 -0.23
C LEU A 114 -6.12 -7.63 1.11
N LYS A 115 -5.83 -6.91 2.18
CA LYS A 115 -6.00 -7.39 3.54
C LYS A 115 -6.61 -6.28 4.38
N GLU A 116 -7.87 -6.45 4.77
CA GLU A 116 -8.65 -5.47 5.53
C GLU A 116 -8.69 -4.11 4.81
N ASN A 117 -7.91 -3.13 5.29
CA ASN A 117 -7.80 -1.79 4.71
C ASN A 117 -6.41 -1.52 4.09
N THR A 118 -5.66 -2.58 3.77
CA THR A 118 -4.32 -2.48 3.19
C THR A 118 -4.20 -3.21 1.87
N LEU A 119 -3.44 -2.65 0.94
CA LEU A 119 -2.93 -3.37 -0.23
C LEU A 119 -1.45 -3.65 -0.05
N ILE A 120 -1.05 -4.88 -0.32
CA ILE A 120 0.32 -5.34 -0.19
C ILE A 120 0.81 -5.78 -1.57
N ARG A 121 1.91 -5.20 -2.01
CA ARG A 121 2.65 -5.62 -3.22
C ARG A 121 4.00 -6.16 -2.80
N VAL A 122 4.38 -7.32 -3.32
CA VAL A 122 5.73 -7.88 -3.18
C VAL A 122 6.37 -7.89 -4.56
N SER A 123 7.51 -7.24 -4.70
CA SER A 123 8.27 -7.15 -5.95
C SER A 123 9.74 -7.38 -5.69
N SER A 124 10.51 -7.65 -6.75
CA SER A 124 11.97 -7.69 -6.67
C SER A 124 12.56 -6.39 -7.21
N ILE A 125 13.61 -5.90 -6.56
CA ILE A 125 14.44 -4.80 -7.06
C ILE A 125 15.88 -5.28 -7.18
N THR A 126 16.61 -4.78 -8.18
CA THR A 126 18.04 -5.04 -8.34
C THR A 126 18.82 -3.77 -8.05
N TYR A 127 19.81 -3.86 -7.18
CA TYR A 127 20.68 -2.75 -6.84
C TYR A 127 22.11 -3.25 -6.60
N ASN A 128 23.09 -2.61 -7.23
CA ASN A 128 24.50 -3.03 -7.21
C ASN A 128 24.70 -4.53 -7.51
N GLY A 129 23.95 -5.06 -8.48
CA GLY A 129 24.05 -6.47 -8.91
C GLY A 129 23.40 -7.50 -7.98
N ALA A 130 22.85 -7.09 -6.82
CA ALA A 130 22.11 -7.96 -5.92
C ALA A 130 20.59 -7.75 -6.06
N THR A 131 19.82 -8.83 -5.94
CA THR A 131 18.36 -8.80 -5.95
C THR A 131 17.83 -8.78 -4.51
N TYR A 132 16.87 -7.89 -4.26
CA TYR A 132 16.20 -7.71 -2.98
C TYR A 132 14.70 -7.88 -3.14
N SER A 133 14.05 -8.43 -2.11
CA SER A 133 12.60 -8.42 -2.01
C SER A 133 12.13 -7.08 -1.44
N LEU A 134 11.15 -6.46 -2.10
CA LEU A 134 10.53 -5.20 -1.70
C LEU A 134 9.05 -5.44 -1.41
N THR A 135 8.65 -5.25 -0.17
CA THR A 135 7.25 -5.24 0.25
C THR A 135 6.75 -3.80 0.35
N THR A 136 5.75 -3.47 -0.44
CA THR A 136 5.12 -2.15 -0.52
C THR A 136 3.71 -2.24 0.07
N THR A 137 3.37 -1.38 1.02
CA THR A 137 2.05 -1.35 1.67
C THR A 137 1.34 -0.03 1.40
N TYR A 138 0.10 -0.10 0.91
CA TYR A 138 -0.81 1.03 0.75
C TYR A 138 -1.93 0.94 1.78
N LEU A 139 -2.40 2.09 2.25
CA LEU A 139 -3.52 2.22 3.19
C LEU A 139 -4.72 2.86 2.50
N ALA A 140 -5.91 2.31 2.73
CA ALA A 140 -7.16 2.88 2.25
C ALA A 140 -7.45 4.22 2.96
N VAL A 141 -7.70 5.27 2.18
CA VAL A 141 -8.07 6.61 2.65
C VAL A 141 -9.28 7.07 1.86
N LYS A 142 -10.36 7.47 2.55
CA LYS A 142 -11.54 8.02 1.87
C LYS A 142 -11.19 9.33 1.17
N PRO A 143 -11.58 9.54 -0.10
CA PRO A 143 -11.50 10.83 -0.74
C PRO A 143 -12.23 11.89 0.09
N LYS A 144 -11.71 13.12 0.10
CA LYS A 144 -12.38 14.27 0.74
C LYS A 144 -13.49 14.81 -0.14
#